data_AF-A0A2N5HE86-F1
#
_entry.id   AF-A0A2N5HE86-F1
#
_cell.length_a   1.000
_cell.length_b   1.000
_cell.length_c   1.000
_cell.angle_alpha   90.00
_cell.angle_beta   90.00
_cell.angle_gamma   90.00
#
_symmetry.space_group_name_H-M   'P 1'
#
loop_
_entity.id
_entity.type
_entity.pdbx_description
1 polymer ?
#
loop_
_entity_poly.entity_id
_entity_poly.type
_entity_poly.pdbx_seq_one_letter_code
_entity_poly.pdbx_strand_id
1 'polypeptide(L)'
;MGYSPDFVKKMGEIVEQIRDDQMDFPIKVVAALDDTCFTCPHKGKTTCEASVGSNEHVLTMDLNVIRHLGLIEGAVYKKSYLVKLTAEKVEPDDLDYICKGCSWLSYGVCKEGIADVREKYLK
;
A
#
# COMPACT_ATOMS: atom_id res chain seq x y z
N MET A 1 10.29 8.97 -1.65
CA MET A 1 10.00 9.24 -0.22
C MET A 1 10.32 7.98 0.56
N GLY A 2 10.72 8.08 1.82
CA GLY A 2 10.99 6.91 2.66
C GLY A 2 11.71 7.27 3.96
N TYR A 3 11.75 6.32 4.88
CA TYR A 3 12.28 6.52 6.23
C TYR A 3 13.80 6.26 6.35
N SER A 4 14.38 5.56 5.37
CA SER A 4 15.81 5.26 5.25
C SER A 4 16.19 5.00 3.78
N PRO A 5 17.48 5.06 3.41
CA PRO A 5 17.93 4.69 2.07
C PRO A 5 17.54 3.26 1.68
N ASP A 6 17.65 2.30 2.61
CA ASP A 6 17.29 0.90 2.38
C ASP A 6 15.78 0.71 2.17
N PHE A 7 14.96 1.46 2.91
CA PHE A 7 13.52 1.49 2.71
C PHE A 7 13.18 2.03 1.32
N VAL A 8 13.79 3.15 0.91
CA VAL A 8 13.58 3.73 -0.42
C VAL A 8 13.95 2.74 -1.52
N LYS A 9 15.10 2.06 -1.39
CA LYS A 9 15.55 1.05 -2.34
C LYS A 9 14.55 -0.11 -2.44
N LYS A 10 14.15 -0.68 -1.30
CA LYS A 10 13.20 -1.80 -1.27
C LYS A 10 11.83 -1.43 -1.86
N MET A 11 11.34 -0.23 -1.53
CA MET A 11 10.11 0.29 -2.13
C MET A 11 10.23 0.47 -3.64
N GLY A 12 11.37 0.95 -4.12
CA GLY A 12 11.67 1.06 -5.55
C GLY A 12 11.55 -0.29 -6.26
N GLU A 13 12.22 -1.32 -5.74
CA GLU A 13 12.19 -2.69 -6.29
C GLU A 13 10.77 -3.26 -6.35
N ILE A 14 9.93 -3.00 -5.34
CA ILE A 14 8.53 -3.45 -5.31
C ILE A 14 7.71 -2.68 -6.35
N VAL A 15 7.85 -1.35 -6.41
CA VAL A 15 7.10 -0.51 -7.36
C VAL A 15 7.44 -0.88 -8.81
N GLU A 16 8.70 -1.17 -9.12
CA GLU A 16 9.12 -1.67 -10.44
C GLU A 16 8.37 -2.96 -10.81
N GLN A 17 8.32 -3.94 -9.91
CA GLN A 17 7.61 -5.22 -10.13
C GLN A 17 6.09 -5.04 -10.26
N ILE A 18 5.48 -4.14 -9.49
CA ILE A 18 4.04 -3.86 -9.59
C ILE A 18 3.72 -3.20 -10.94
N ARG A 19 4.56 -2.27 -11.40
CA ARG A 19 4.38 -1.53 -12.67
C ARG A 19 4.73 -2.33 -13.91
N ASP A 20 5.51 -3.41 -13.79
CA ASP A 20 5.84 -4.29 -14.91
C ASP A 20 4.62 -5.11 -15.35
N ASP A 21 4.07 -4.78 -16.53
CA ASP A 21 2.91 -5.46 -17.11
C ASP A 21 3.21 -6.91 -17.54
N GLN A 22 4.49 -7.32 -17.65
CA GLN A 22 4.89 -8.70 -17.97
C GLN A 22 4.92 -9.62 -16.74
N MET A 23 4.96 -9.05 -15.54
CA MET A 23 4.96 -9.81 -14.29
C MET A 23 3.53 -10.02 -13.78
N ASP A 24 3.16 -11.24 -13.36
CA ASP A 24 1.92 -11.49 -12.64
C ASP A 24 2.07 -12.56 -11.55
N PHE A 25 2.63 -12.12 -10.42
CA PHE A 25 2.95 -12.95 -9.27
C PHE A 25 1.84 -12.92 -8.20
N PRO A 26 1.77 -13.95 -7.33
CA PRO A 26 0.85 -13.96 -6.20
C PRO A 26 1.27 -12.94 -5.12
N ILE A 27 0.31 -12.23 -4.56
CA ILE A 27 0.46 -11.30 -3.44
C ILE A 27 -0.47 -11.77 -2.32
N LYS A 28 0.09 -12.00 -1.12
CA LYS A 28 -0.67 -12.33 0.08
C LYS A 28 -1.09 -11.05 0.78
N VAL A 29 -2.38 -10.91 1.06
CA VAL A 29 -2.93 -9.79 1.82
C VAL A 29 -2.71 -10.05 3.31
N VAL A 30 -2.11 -9.10 4.02
CA VAL A 30 -1.86 -9.18 5.47
C VAL A 30 -2.19 -7.84 6.12
N ALA A 31 -2.73 -7.84 7.34
CA ALA A 31 -2.77 -6.67 8.21
C ALA A 31 -1.69 -6.84 9.30
N ALA A 32 -0.44 -6.81 8.87
CA ALA A 32 0.75 -7.06 9.68
C ALA A 32 1.98 -6.50 8.96
N LEU A 33 3.16 -6.59 9.60
CA LEU A 33 4.42 -6.25 8.95
C LEU A 33 4.58 -7.03 7.63
N ASP A 34 4.82 -6.29 6.54
CA ASP A 34 4.91 -6.81 5.18
C ASP A 34 6.35 -6.76 4.62
N ASP A 35 6.48 -6.98 3.31
CA ASP A 35 7.77 -6.98 2.61
C ASP A 35 8.50 -5.63 2.67
N THR A 36 7.76 -4.51 2.79
CA THR A 36 8.31 -3.16 2.90
C THR A 36 8.81 -2.89 4.33
N CYS A 37 8.15 -3.49 5.32
CA CYS A 37 8.49 -3.34 6.72
C CYS A 37 9.87 -3.94 7.06
N PHE A 38 10.36 -4.93 6.31
CA PHE A 38 11.66 -5.57 6.62
C PHE A 38 12.87 -4.64 6.55
N THR A 39 12.80 -3.58 5.75
CA THR A 39 13.87 -2.55 5.63
C THR A 39 13.49 -1.25 6.33
N CYS A 40 12.34 -1.20 7.01
CA CYS A 40 11.89 -0.03 7.74
C CYS A 40 12.71 0.12 9.04
N PRO A 41 13.28 1.31 9.32
CA PRO A 41 14.03 1.55 10.57
C PRO A 41 13.15 1.49 11.82
N HIS A 42 11.82 1.57 11.65
CA HIS A 42 10.84 1.54 12.74
C HIS A 42 10.23 0.16 12.98
N LYS A 43 10.75 -0.88 12.32
CA LYS A 43 10.24 -2.24 12.47
C LYS A 43 10.68 -2.83 13.81
N GLY A 44 9.71 -3.07 14.68
CA GLY A 44 9.88 -3.89 15.89
C GLY A 44 9.95 -5.38 15.57
N LYS A 45 9.80 -6.23 16.59
CA LYS A 45 9.77 -7.69 16.40
C LYS A 45 8.55 -8.13 15.59
N THR A 46 7.38 -7.58 15.92
CA THR A 46 6.09 -7.93 15.32
C THR A 46 5.21 -6.73 15.01
N THR A 47 5.64 -5.52 15.39
CA THR A 47 4.83 -4.30 15.34
C THR A 47 5.64 -3.12 14.82
N CYS A 48 4.95 -2.07 14.38
CA CYS A 48 5.58 -0.78 14.11
C CYS A 48 5.90 -0.06 15.43
N GLU A 49 7.14 0.38 15.61
CA GLU A 49 7.63 1.06 16.82
C GLU A 49 8.08 2.51 16.51
N ALA A 50 7.55 3.11 15.44
CA ALA A 50 7.91 4.47 15.04
C ALA A 50 7.58 5.52 16.12
N SER A 51 6.44 5.33 16.77
CA SER A 51 5.95 6.15 17.89
C SER A 51 4.84 5.42 18.64
N VAL A 52 4.42 5.97 19.79
CA VAL A 52 3.25 5.49 20.53
C VAL A 52 2.01 5.54 19.62
N GLY A 53 1.32 4.41 19.45
CA GLY A 53 0.14 4.30 18.60
C GLY A 53 0.41 4.09 17.11
N SER A 54 1.68 4.05 16.69
CA SER A 54 2.04 3.89 15.26
C SER A 54 1.60 2.54 14.68
N ASN A 55 1.68 1.47 15.46
CA ASN A 55 1.23 0.15 15.04
C ASN A 55 -0.29 0.13 14.78
N GLU A 56 -1.08 0.61 15.72
CA GLU A 56 -2.54 0.68 15.59
C GLU A 56 -2.95 1.58 14.43
N HIS A 57 -2.22 2.67 14.22
CA HIS A 57 -2.44 3.58 13.11
C HIS A 57 -2.22 2.90 11.74
N VAL A 58 -1.08 2.23 11.55
CA VAL A 58 -0.77 1.50 10.31
C VAL A 58 -1.74 0.34 10.10
N LEU A 59 -2.03 -0.46 11.13
CA LEU A 59 -3.01 -1.55 11.03
C LEU A 59 -4.42 -1.04 10.68
N THR A 60 -4.81 0.13 11.18
CA THR A 60 -6.09 0.75 10.80
C THR A 60 -6.12 1.10 9.31
N MET A 61 -5.02 1.63 8.77
CA MET A 61 -4.91 1.91 7.34
C MET A 61 -4.97 0.62 6.50
N ASP A 62 -4.24 -0.42 6.90
CA ASP A 62 -4.26 -1.72 6.21
C ASP A 62 -5.69 -2.29 6.17
N LEU A 63 -6.38 -2.29 7.31
CA LEU A 63 -7.75 -2.75 7.41
C LEU A 63 -8.74 -1.91 6.59
N ASN A 64 -8.52 -0.60 6.49
CA ASN A 64 -9.34 0.26 5.63
C ASN A 64 -9.18 -0.11 4.16
N VAL A 65 -7.94 -0.32 3.68
CA VAL A 65 -7.68 -0.77 2.30
C VAL A 65 -8.35 -2.12 2.03
N ILE A 66 -8.14 -3.10 2.93
CA ILE A 66 -8.70 -4.45 2.80
C ILE A 66 -10.23 -4.40 2.70
N ARG A 67 -10.88 -3.64 3.59
CA ARG A 67 -12.34 -3.47 3.59
C ARG A 67 -12.84 -2.75 2.34
N HIS A 68 -12.20 -1.65 1.94
CA HIS A 68 -12.60 -0.85 0.78
C HIS A 68 -12.55 -1.66 -0.52
N LEU A 69 -11.49 -2.45 -0.70
CA LEU A 69 -11.32 -3.32 -1.86
C LEU A 69 -12.18 -4.59 -1.79
N GLY A 70 -12.65 -4.97 -0.60
CA GLY A 70 -13.37 -6.23 -0.37
C GLY A 70 -12.45 -7.44 -0.41
N LEU A 71 -11.20 -7.28 0.04
CA LEU A 71 -10.20 -8.34 0.12
C LEU A 71 -10.36 -9.14 1.41
N ILE A 72 -9.83 -10.37 1.41
CA ILE A 72 -9.81 -11.24 2.58
C ILE A 72 -8.38 -11.30 3.11
N GLU A 73 -8.21 -10.98 4.39
CA GLU A 73 -6.91 -11.11 5.06
C GLU A 73 -6.41 -12.57 5.02
N GLY A 74 -5.14 -12.76 4.70
CA GLY A 74 -4.51 -14.07 4.54
C GLY A 74 -4.72 -14.71 3.17
N ALA A 75 -5.66 -14.22 2.36
CA ALA A 75 -5.86 -14.70 0.99
C ALA A 75 -4.75 -14.21 0.05
N VAL A 76 -4.62 -14.94 -1.07
CA VAL A 76 -3.60 -14.68 -2.09
C VAL A 76 -4.30 -14.31 -3.39
N TYR A 77 -3.90 -13.19 -3.98
CA TYR A 77 -4.43 -12.68 -5.24
C TYR A 77 -3.31 -12.47 -6.25
N LYS A 78 -3.67 -12.43 -7.54
CA LYS A 78 -2.73 -12.04 -8.58
C LYS A 78 -2.47 -10.53 -8.54
N LYS A 79 -1.23 -10.13 -8.82
CA LYS A 79 -0.86 -8.71 -8.94
C LYS A 79 -1.76 -7.98 -9.92
N SER A 80 -1.99 -8.56 -11.10
CA SER A 80 -2.86 -7.99 -12.14
C SER A 80 -4.28 -7.72 -11.63
N TYR A 81 -4.84 -8.68 -10.88
CA TYR A 81 -6.15 -8.54 -10.25
C TYR A 81 -6.18 -7.40 -9.23
N LEU A 82 -5.19 -7.30 -8.34
CA LEU A 82 -5.15 -6.26 -7.32
C LEU A 82 -5.01 -4.86 -7.91
N VAL A 83 -4.18 -4.68 -8.95
CA VAL A 83 -4.02 -3.38 -9.61
C VAL A 83 -5.31 -2.96 -10.31
N LYS A 84 -5.95 -3.89 -11.04
CA LYS A 84 -7.23 -3.63 -11.70
C LYS A 84 -8.34 -3.32 -10.69
N LEU A 85 -8.44 -4.10 -9.62
CA LEU A 85 -9.40 -3.87 -8.54
C LEU A 85 -9.19 -2.49 -7.87
N THR A 86 -7.94 -2.10 -7.66
CA THR A 86 -7.60 -0.77 -7.13
C THR A 86 -8.07 0.33 -8.08
N ALA A 87 -7.81 0.19 -9.38
CA ALA A 87 -8.31 1.13 -10.39
C ALA A 87 -9.85 1.23 -10.35
N GLU A 88 -10.54 0.09 -10.29
CA GLU A 88 -12.00 0.06 -10.31
C GLU A 88 -12.67 0.64 -9.05
N LYS A 89 -12.06 0.44 -7.88
CA LYS A 89 -12.73 0.69 -6.59
C LYS A 89 -12.21 1.86 -5.78
N VAL A 90 -11.03 2.40 -6.10
CA VAL A 90 -10.43 3.49 -5.32
C VAL A 90 -10.49 4.76 -6.14
N GLU A 91 -11.29 5.73 -5.70
CA GLU A 91 -11.23 7.11 -6.17
C GLU A 91 -10.13 7.88 -5.41
N PRO A 92 -9.52 8.93 -6.00
CA PRO A 92 -8.53 9.74 -5.30
C PRO A 92 -8.99 10.25 -3.92
N ASP A 93 -10.27 10.63 -3.79
CA ASP A 93 -10.81 11.15 -2.53
C ASP A 93 -11.08 10.07 -1.47
N ASP A 94 -11.14 8.79 -1.84
CA ASP A 94 -11.23 7.70 -0.86
C ASP A 94 -10.00 7.66 0.05
N LEU A 95 -8.86 8.17 -0.43
CA LEU A 95 -7.63 8.25 0.36
C LEU A 95 -7.76 9.15 1.59
N ASP A 96 -8.71 10.10 1.62
CA ASP A 96 -8.96 10.93 2.80
C ASP A 96 -9.53 10.12 3.97
N TYR A 97 -10.20 9.00 3.67
CA TYR A 97 -10.66 8.03 4.66
C TYR A 97 -9.64 6.91 4.87
N ILE A 98 -9.19 6.28 3.78
CA ILE A 98 -8.29 5.11 3.82
C ILE A 98 -6.96 5.47 4.50
N CYS A 99 -6.35 6.59 4.09
CA CYS A 99 -5.05 7.05 4.56
C CYS A 99 -5.16 8.15 5.61
N LYS A 100 -6.31 8.27 6.31
CA LYS A 100 -6.54 9.31 7.31
C LYS A 100 -5.45 9.31 8.38
N GLY A 101 -4.72 10.42 8.51
CA GLY A 101 -3.62 10.58 9.46
C GLY A 101 -2.23 10.20 8.92
N CYS A 102 -2.14 9.70 7.68
CA CYS A 102 -0.87 9.45 7.01
C CYS A 102 -0.14 10.75 6.69
N SER A 103 1.14 10.82 7.06
CA SER A 103 1.99 12.00 6.82
C SER A 103 2.25 12.27 5.33
N TRP A 104 2.04 11.29 4.46
CA TRP A 104 2.27 11.45 3.03
C TRP A 104 1.06 11.98 2.26
N LEU A 105 -0.15 11.86 2.81
CA LEU A 105 -1.37 12.23 2.11
C LEU A 105 -1.39 13.72 1.73
N SER A 106 -0.84 14.59 2.59
CA SER A 106 -0.78 16.04 2.35
C SER A 106 0.13 16.45 1.19
N TYR A 107 0.98 15.55 0.68
CA TYR A 107 1.80 15.84 -0.50
C TYR A 107 1.03 15.73 -1.82
N GLY A 108 -0.20 15.20 -1.82
CA GLY A 108 -1.04 15.07 -3.03
C GLY A 108 -0.66 13.93 -3.98
N VAL A 109 0.60 13.49 -3.97
CA VAL A 109 1.14 12.46 -4.88
C VAL A 109 0.41 11.12 -4.84
N CYS A 110 -0.21 10.75 -3.71
CA CYS A 110 -0.99 9.51 -3.61
C CYS A 110 -2.30 9.62 -4.40
N LYS A 111 -2.98 10.78 -4.34
CA LYS A 111 -4.22 11.04 -5.07
C LYS A 111 -3.96 11.09 -6.58
N GLU A 112 -2.87 11.75 -6.98
CA GLU A 112 -2.39 11.75 -8.37
C GLU A 112 -2.11 10.33 -8.85
N GLY A 113 -1.36 9.53 -8.07
CA GLY A 113 -1.07 8.15 -8.44
C GLY A 113 -2.31 7.26 -8.61
N ILE A 114 -3.36 7.45 -7.81
CA ILE A 114 -4.64 6.73 -8.01
C ILE A 114 -5.32 7.19 -9.30
N ALA A 115 -5.33 8.49 -9.59
CA ALA A 115 -5.88 9.00 -10.85
C ALA A 115 -5.16 8.40 -12.08
N ASP A 116 -3.82 8.31 -12.04
CA ASP A 116 -3.01 7.71 -13.10
C ASP A 116 -3.33 6.21 -13.28
N VAL A 117 -3.44 5.47 -12.18
CA VAL A 117 -3.81 4.04 -12.21
C VAL A 117 -5.19 3.86 -12.83
N ARG A 118 -6.17 4.68 -12.45
CA ARG A 118 -7.51 4.65 -13.02
C ARG A 118 -7.51 4.95 -14.51
N GLU A 119 -6.79 5.98 -14.92
CA GLU A 119 -6.64 6.35 -16.33
C GLU A 119 -6.04 5.20 -17.15
N LYS A 120 -5.00 4.53 -16.64
CA LYS A 120 -4.35 3.41 -17.33
C LYS A 120 -5.27 2.19 -17.52
N TYR A 121 -6.14 1.88 -16.56
CA TYR A 121 -6.87 0.59 -16.53
C TYR A 121 -8.37 0.69 -16.83
N LEU A 122 -8.98 1.89 -16.79
CA LEU A 122 -10.41 2.10 -17.04
C LEU A 122 -10.72 2.85 -18.35
N LYS A 123 -9.73 3.48 -18.98
CA LYS A 123 -9.87 4.05 -20.33
C LYS A 123 -9.37 3.05 -21.37
#